data_AF-A0A1C0V0X4-F1
#
_entry.id   AF-A0A1C0V0X4-F1
#
_cell.length_a   1.000
_cell.length_b   1.000
_cell.length_c   1.000
_cell.angle_alpha   90.00
_cell.angle_beta   90.00
_cell.angle_gamma   90.00
#
_symmetry.space_group_name_H-M   'P 1'
#
loop_
_entity.id
_entity.type
_entity.pdbx_description
1 polymer ?
#
loop_
_entity_poly.entity_id
_entity_poly.type
_entity_poly.pdbx_seq_one_letter_code
_entity_poly.pdbx_strand_id
1 'polypeptide(L)'
;MKIPTLLKLCQRNLATASKPHLRQDAGFNMVELVIGMLVIAILSSIAAPGWLAFINNQRLRTSQSSVSGALQLAQSFAKRDKIAWQASFRMQGNLVQWAIHPATTDPTTLPVSTSNSSAPNVWYSLQDNISISTSGTGSTNVNPVSGIYRAIFNRQGCIVDKADAECTDTPTAAGFSPLQRITLQHSQLGPARKCALVMVPLGAIKTAEDAATCDLNP
;
A
#
# COMPACT_ATOMS: atom_id res chain seq x y z
N MET A 1 44.39 -45.01 25.63
CA MET A 1 45.11 -43.78 25.20
C MET A 1 44.97 -42.77 26.32
N LYS A 2 46.10 -42.30 26.84
CA LYS A 2 46.27 -41.71 28.18
C LYS A 2 45.84 -40.24 28.21
N ILE A 3 45.11 -39.87 29.26
CA ILE A 3 44.89 -38.48 29.69
C ILE A 3 46.10 -38.07 30.55
N PRO A 4 46.71 -36.90 30.31
CA PRO A 4 47.39 -36.18 31.38
C PRO A 4 46.78 -34.78 31.56
N THR A 5 46.17 -34.46 32.70
CA THR A 5 46.77 -33.89 33.93
C THR A 5 47.60 -32.60 33.76
N LEU A 6 47.12 -31.59 34.49
CA LEU A 6 47.84 -30.54 35.24
C LEU A 6 48.17 -29.20 34.56
N LEU A 7 47.38 -28.19 34.95
CA LEU A 7 47.85 -26.89 35.46
C LEU A 7 46.60 -26.13 35.94
N LYS A 8 46.01 -26.42 37.12
CA LYS A 8 46.48 -25.95 38.44
C LYS A 8 47.32 -24.68 38.38
N LEU A 9 46.66 -23.53 38.20
CA LEU A 9 47.15 -22.21 38.65
C LEU A 9 46.02 -21.18 38.55
N CYS A 10 44.99 -21.30 39.39
CA CYS A 10 44.12 -20.15 39.67
C CYS A 10 43.42 -20.29 41.02
N GLN A 11 44.21 -20.37 42.09
CA GLN A 11 43.70 -20.06 43.44
C GLN A 11 44.79 -19.32 44.21
N ARG A 12 44.70 -17.98 44.18
CA ARG A 12 45.21 -17.14 45.27
C ARG A 12 44.05 -16.27 45.73
N ASN A 13 43.66 -16.56 46.97
CA ASN A 13 42.65 -15.91 47.78
C ASN A 13 42.63 -14.39 47.62
N LEU A 14 41.44 -13.80 47.55
CA LEU A 14 40.97 -12.84 48.57
C LEU A 14 39.44 -12.86 48.56
N ALA A 15 38.89 -13.64 49.49
CA ALA A 15 37.52 -13.46 49.94
C ALA A 15 37.42 -12.06 50.57
N THR A 16 37.05 -11.08 49.76
CA THR A 16 36.42 -9.87 50.29
C THR A 16 34.95 -10.20 50.41
N ALA A 17 34.45 -10.18 51.64
CA ALA A 17 33.03 -10.31 51.91
C ALA A 17 32.33 -9.12 51.23
N SER A 18 31.81 -9.33 50.02
CA SER A 18 30.84 -8.43 49.43
C SER A 18 29.65 -8.42 50.38
N LYS A 19 29.41 -7.28 51.05
CA LYS A 19 28.14 -7.04 51.72
C LYS A 19 27.04 -7.37 50.71
N PRO A 20 26.04 -8.20 51.05
CA PRO A 20 24.88 -8.32 50.20
C PRO A 20 24.25 -6.92 50.16
N HIS A 21 24.33 -6.25 49.02
CA HIS A 21 23.43 -5.13 48.75
C HIS A 21 22.04 -5.75 48.77
N LEU A 22 21.34 -5.57 49.89
CA LEU A 22 19.91 -5.81 49.98
C LEU A 22 19.31 -5.07 48.79
N ARG A 23 18.83 -5.81 47.81
CA ARG A 23 18.09 -5.28 46.68
C ARG A 23 16.83 -4.69 47.29
N GLN A 24 16.83 -3.38 47.50
CA GLN A 24 15.62 -2.66 47.86
C GLN A 24 14.72 -2.76 46.64
N ASP A 25 13.70 -3.61 46.72
CA ASP A 25 12.61 -3.59 45.76
C ASP A 25 11.95 -2.21 45.88
N ALA A 26 12.32 -1.31 44.96
CA ALA A 26 11.79 0.03 44.88
C ALA A 26 10.32 -0.07 44.45
N GLY A 27 9.41 0.02 45.42
CA GLY A 27 7.99 0.21 45.16
C GLY A 27 7.72 1.64 44.71
N PHE A 28 6.78 1.81 43.79
CA PHE A 28 6.34 3.13 43.34
C PHE A 28 5.69 3.91 44.50
N ASN A 29 6.13 5.14 44.75
CA ASN A 29 5.48 6.01 45.72
C ASN A 29 4.12 6.50 45.15
N MET A 30 3.10 6.66 45.99
CA MET A 30 1.79 7.21 45.61
C MET A 30 1.93 8.58 44.91
N VAL A 31 2.82 9.43 45.40
CA VAL A 31 3.09 10.75 44.80
C VAL A 31 3.74 10.61 43.42
N GLU A 32 4.63 9.64 43.25
CA GLU A 32 5.31 9.36 41.97
C GLU A 32 4.32 8.86 40.91
N LEU A 33 3.32 8.07 41.33
CA LEU A 33 2.24 7.60 40.47
C LEU A 33 1.35 8.76 39.99
N VAL A 34 1.00 9.69 40.88
CA VAL A 34 0.23 10.91 40.53
C VAL A 34 1.01 11.81 39.58
N ILE A 35 2.31 12.03 39.83
CA ILE A 35 3.19 12.78 38.92
C ILE A 35 3.27 12.08 37.56
N GLY A 36 3.42 10.75 37.55
CA GLY A 36 3.42 9.96 36.31
C GLY A 36 2.13 10.11 35.51
N MET A 37 0.97 10.04 36.17
CA MET A 37 -0.34 10.28 35.54
C MET A 37 -0.46 11.71 34.98
N LEU A 38 0.01 12.71 35.72
CA LEU A 38 0.02 14.11 35.26
C LEU A 38 0.84 14.26 33.97
N VAL A 39 2.04 13.68 33.93
CA VAL A 39 2.90 13.72 32.74
C VAL A 39 2.22 13.03 31.55
N ILE A 40 1.62 11.85 31.73
CA ILE A 40 0.91 11.14 30.66
C ILE A 40 -0.29 11.95 30.15
N ALA A 41 -1.02 12.62 31.04
CA ALA A 41 -2.16 13.46 30.69
C ALA A 41 -1.73 14.65 29.80
N ILE A 42 -0.65 15.33 30.17
CA ILE A 42 -0.10 16.44 29.38
C ILE A 42 0.35 15.93 28.01
N LEU A 43 1.10 14.84 27.95
CA LEU A 43 1.59 14.28 26.68
C LEU A 43 0.45 13.81 25.77
N SER A 44 -0.58 13.20 26.34
CA SER A 44 -1.76 12.72 25.59
C SER A 44 -2.56 13.86 24.97
N SER A 45 -2.64 15.02 25.64
CA SER A 45 -3.33 16.21 25.13
C SER A 45 -2.70 16.77 23.83
N ILE A 46 -1.39 16.58 23.66
CA ILE A 46 -0.64 17.06 22.48
C ILE A 46 -0.72 16.05 21.33
N ALA A 47 -0.69 14.75 21.63
CA ALA A 47 -0.67 13.69 20.61
C ALA A 47 -2.04 13.43 19.96
N ALA A 48 -3.14 13.62 20.69
CA ALA A 48 -4.50 13.31 20.23
C ALA A 48 -4.92 13.95 18.88
N PRO A 49 -4.71 15.27 18.61
CA PRO A 49 -5.21 15.88 17.38
C PRO A 49 -4.54 15.36 16.10
N GLY A 50 -3.30 14.86 16.17
CA GLY A 50 -2.58 14.33 15.00
C GLY A 50 -2.99 12.90 14.59
N TRP A 51 -3.63 12.15 15.50
CA TRP A 51 -3.90 10.73 15.30
C TRP A 51 -4.87 10.45 14.14
N LEU A 52 -5.89 11.30 13.96
CA LEU A 52 -6.88 11.13 12.89
C LEU A 52 -6.25 11.33 11.50
N ALA A 53 -5.40 12.34 11.35
CA ALA A 53 -4.67 12.59 10.11
C ALA A 53 -3.70 11.44 9.77
N PHE A 54 -3.05 10.88 10.79
CA PHE A 54 -2.20 9.70 10.64
C PHE A 54 -3.00 8.48 10.16
N ILE A 55 -4.13 8.17 10.81
CA ILE A 55 -5.01 7.08 10.38
C ILE A 55 -5.43 7.29 8.93
N ASN A 56 -5.97 8.45 8.58
CA ASN A 56 -6.46 8.73 7.23
C ASN A 56 -5.34 8.60 6.19
N ASN A 57 -4.10 8.99 6.52
CA ASN A 57 -2.95 8.81 5.65
C ASN A 57 -2.60 7.33 5.48
N GLN A 58 -2.67 6.54 6.56
CA GLN A 58 -2.49 5.10 6.49
C GLN A 58 -3.57 4.46 5.60
N ARG A 59 -4.83 4.92 5.69
CA ARG A 59 -5.92 4.46 4.83
C ARG A 59 -5.63 4.69 3.35
N LEU A 60 -5.15 5.89 3.04
CA LEU A 60 -4.78 6.28 1.68
C LEU A 60 -3.58 5.46 1.16
N ARG A 61 -2.57 5.20 2.00
CA ARG A 61 -1.40 4.35 1.67
C ARG A 61 -1.80 2.89 1.42
N THR A 62 -2.64 2.30 2.28
CA THR A 62 -3.13 0.94 2.08
C THR A 62 -3.94 0.83 0.80
N SER A 63 -4.78 1.83 0.51
CA SER A 63 -5.57 1.87 -0.74
C SER A 63 -4.70 1.95 -1.98
N GLN A 64 -3.61 2.74 -1.94
CA GLN A 64 -2.60 2.76 -3.00
C GLN A 64 -1.93 1.41 -3.18
N SER A 65 -1.58 0.73 -2.08
CA SER A 65 -0.99 -0.62 -2.12
C SER A 65 -1.94 -1.65 -2.74
N SER A 66 -3.25 -1.55 -2.49
CA SER A 66 -4.24 -2.40 -3.12
C SER A 66 -4.33 -2.15 -4.63
N VAL A 67 -4.30 -0.87 -5.06
CA VAL A 67 -4.31 -0.51 -6.49
C VAL A 67 -3.04 -0.99 -7.20
N SER A 68 -1.85 -0.73 -6.64
CA SER A 68 -0.59 -1.18 -7.24
C SER A 68 -0.49 -2.71 -7.25
N GLY A 69 -0.93 -3.38 -6.18
CA GLY A 69 -1.03 -4.83 -6.13
C GLY A 69 -1.99 -5.40 -7.18
N ALA A 70 -3.14 -4.75 -7.40
CA ALA A 70 -4.09 -5.17 -8.42
C ALA A 70 -3.51 -5.07 -9.84
N LEU A 71 -2.77 -3.99 -10.12
CA LEU A 71 -2.05 -3.82 -11.39
C LEU A 71 -0.98 -4.90 -11.58
N GLN A 72 -0.19 -5.20 -10.53
CA GLN A 72 0.85 -6.23 -10.56
C GLN A 72 0.27 -7.63 -10.77
N LEU A 73 -0.85 -7.93 -10.11
CA LEU A 73 -1.56 -9.19 -10.27
C LEU A 73 -2.16 -9.33 -11.68
N ALA A 74 -2.81 -8.28 -12.20
CA ALA A 74 -3.33 -8.28 -13.57
C ALA A 74 -2.20 -8.51 -14.60
N GLN A 75 -1.08 -7.81 -14.45
CA GLN A 75 0.10 -8.02 -15.30
C GLN A 75 0.65 -9.46 -15.20
N SER A 76 0.70 -10.00 -13.98
CA SER A 76 1.19 -11.37 -13.73
C SER A 76 0.26 -12.42 -14.34
N PHE A 77 -1.06 -12.26 -14.20
CA PHE A 77 -2.03 -13.14 -14.84
C PHE A 77 -1.96 -13.05 -16.37
N ALA A 78 -1.77 -11.86 -16.94
CA ALA A 78 -1.59 -11.71 -18.38
C ALA A 78 -0.38 -12.50 -18.91
N LYS A 79 0.76 -12.38 -18.22
CA LYS A 79 2.00 -13.09 -18.58
C LYS A 79 1.88 -14.60 -18.38
N ARG A 80 1.18 -15.04 -17.33
CA ARG A 80 0.98 -16.45 -16.97
C ARG A 80 0.01 -17.15 -17.91
N ASP A 81 -1.15 -16.55 -18.13
CA ASP A 81 -2.27 -17.17 -18.86
C ASP A 81 -2.20 -16.91 -20.37
N LYS A 82 -1.25 -16.08 -20.82
CA LYS A 82 -1.00 -15.72 -22.23
C LYS A 82 -2.20 -15.08 -22.94
N ILE A 83 -3.09 -14.48 -22.16
CA ILE A 83 -4.24 -13.70 -22.63
C ILE A 83 -4.19 -12.30 -22.01
N ALA A 84 -4.92 -11.34 -22.57
CA ALA A 84 -5.01 -10.03 -21.96
C ALA A 84 -5.84 -10.05 -20.68
N TRP A 85 -5.30 -9.43 -19.63
CA TRP A 85 -5.96 -9.25 -18.34
C TRP A 85 -6.07 -7.76 -18.05
N GLN A 86 -7.15 -7.36 -17.39
CA GLN A 86 -7.38 -5.97 -17.03
C GLN A 86 -7.56 -5.81 -15.52
N ALA A 87 -7.00 -4.72 -15.00
CA ALA A 87 -7.34 -4.18 -13.71
C ALA A 87 -8.36 -3.05 -13.93
N SER A 88 -9.53 -3.22 -13.34
CA SER A 88 -10.66 -2.30 -13.46
C SER A 88 -10.87 -1.59 -12.13
N PHE A 89 -11.07 -0.28 -12.17
CA PHE A 89 -11.36 0.56 -11.01
C PHE A 89 -12.64 1.35 -11.25
N ARG A 90 -13.51 1.45 -10.25
CA ARG A 90 -14.74 2.24 -10.36
C ARG A 90 -15.07 2.93 -9.06
N MET A 91 -15.84 4.00 -9.15
CA MET A 91 -16.55 4.58 -8.01
C MET A 91 -17.93 3.95 -7.94
N GLN A 92 -18.27 3.28 -6.84
CA GLN A 92 -19.64 2.82 -6.56
C GLN A 92 -20.14 3.54 -5.30
N GLY A 93 -20.99 4.56 -5.50
CA GLY A 93 -21.37 5.47 -4.43
C GLY A 93 -20.16 6.22 -3.89
N ASN A 94 -19.86 6.06 -2.59
CA ASN A 94 -18.74 6.71 -1.91
C ASN A 94 -17.52 5.80 -1.71
N LEU A 95 -17.50 4.64 -2.38
CA LEU A 95 -16.43 3.65 -2.27
C LEU A 95 -15.76 3.44 -3.61
N VAL A 96 -14.43 3.45 -3.61
CA VAL A 96 -13.64 2.97 -4.74
C VAL A 96 -13.62 1.46 -4.69
N GLN A 97 -13.89 0.82 -5.83
CA GLN A 97 -13.74 -0.62 -5.99
C GLN A 97 -12.70 -0.93 -7.05
N TRP A 98 -12.04 -2.07 -6.90
CA TRP A 98 -11.12 -2.63 -7.88
C TRP A 98 -11.45 -4.08 -8.17
N ALA A 99 -11.18 -4.52 -9.40
CA ALA A 99 -11.34 -5.91 -9.83
C ALA A 99 -10.23 -6.27 -10.81
N ILE A 100 -9.89 -7.56 -10.85
CA ILE A 100 -8.94 -8.11 -11.83
C ILE A 100 -9.64 -9.23 -12.57
N HIS A 101 -9.64 -9.18 -13.90
CA HIS A 101 -10.33 -10.17 -14.72
C HIS A 101 -9.76 -10.19 -16.15
N PRO A 102 -10.05 -11.22 -16.96
CA PRO A 102 -9.71 -11.21 -18.37
C PRO A 102 -10.27 -9.98 -19.09
N ALA A 103 -9.53 -9.47 -20.07
CA ALA A 103 -9.93 -8.29 -20.84
C ALA A 103 -11.23 -8.52 -21.66
N THR A 104 -11.55 -9.78 -21.96
CA THR A 104 -12.78 -10.20 -22.65
C THR A 104 -14.02 -10.23 -21.76
N THR A 105 -13.84 -10.25 -20.44
CA THR A 105 -14.95 -10.26 -19.48
C THR A 105 -15.46 -8.84 -19.25
N ASP A 106 -16.78 -8.64 -19.36
CA ASP A 106 -17.39 -7.34 -19.07
C ASP A 106 -17.35 -7.04 -17.55
N PRO A 107 -16.67 -5.96 -17.11
CA PRO A 107 -16.56 -5.63 -15.69
C PRO A 107 -17.91 -5.33 -15.00
N THR A 108 -18.95 -4.96 -15.76
CA THR A 108 -20.28 -4.64 -15.22
C THR A 108 -21.02 -5.87 -14.70
N THR A 109 -20.65 -7.06 -15.17
CA THR A 109 -21.28 -8.35 -14.80
C THR A 109 -20.68 -9.00 -13.56
N LEU A 110 -19.55 -8.48 -13.06
CA LEU A 110 -18.82 -9.11 -11.96
C LEU A 110 -19.51 -8.88 -10.60
N PRO A 111 -19.57 -9.89 -9.73
CA PRO A 111 -20.10 -9.74 -8.37
C PRO A 111 -19.17 -8.89 -7.49
N VAL A 112 -19.71 -8.39 -6.38
CA VAL A 112 -18.94 -7.70 -5.33
C VAL A 112 -18.59 -8.69 -4.22
N SER A 113 -17.31 -8.74 -3.84
CA SER A 113 -16.80 -9.63 -2.80
C SER A 113 -17.32 -9.21 -1.43
N THR A 114 -17.65 -10.19 -0.61
CA THR A 114 -17.87 -10.05 0.83
C THR A 114 -16.65 -10.46 1.67
N SER A 115 -15.57 -10.89 1.01
CA SER A 115 -14.33 -11.36 1.62
C SER A 115 -13.13 -10.47 1.27
N ASN A 116 -12.06 -10.56 2.07
CA ASN A 116 -10.80 -9.82 1.88
C ASN A 116 -9.78 -10.56 0.99
N SER A 117 -10.22 -11.54 0.20
CA SER A 117 -9.36 -12.27 -0.74
C SER A 117 -8.96 -11.38 -1.92
N SER A 118 -8.04 -11.83 -2.78
CA SER A 118 -7.68 -11.13 -4.02
C SER A 118 -7.92 -12.03 -5.24
N ALA A 119 -9.05 -12.72 -5.24
CA ALA A 119 -9.43 -13.64 -6.31
C ALA A 119 -9.84 -12.85 -7.57
N PRO A 120 -9.59 -13.39 -8.77
CA PRO A 120 -10.03 -12.75 -10.01
C PRO A 120 -11.55 -12.80 -10.16
N ASN A 121 -12.09 -11.97 -11.06
CA ASN A 121 -13.49 -11.90 -11.47
C ASN A 121 -14.46 -11.45 -10.36
N VAL A 122 -14.00 -10.64 -9.40
CA VAL A 122 -14.82 -10.08 -8.32
C VAL A 122 -14.36 -8.65 -8.00
N TRP A 123 -15.29 -7.78 -7.61
CA TRP A 123 -15.02 -6.43 -7.12
C TRP A 123 -14.69 -6.42 -5.63
N TYR A 124 -13.63 -5.71 -5.24
CA TYR A 124 -13.24 -5.45 -3.86
C TYR A 124 -13.31 -3.96 -3.57
N SER A 125 -13.86 -3.61 -2.40
CA SER A 125 -13.93 -2.21 -1.95
C SER A 125 -12.61 -1.80 -1.28
N LEU A 126 -12.12 -0.61 -1.63
CA LEU A 126 -11.11 0.09 -0.84
C LEU A 126 -11.74 0.68 0.43
N GLN A 127 -10.90 1.31 1.24
CA GLN A 127 -11.32 1.91 2.50
C GLN A 127 -12.25 3.11 2.27
N ASP A 128 -13.05 3.43 3.29
CA ASP A 128 -13.96 4.58 3.26
C ASP A 128 -13.22 5.90 3.03
N ASN A 129 -13.94 6.88 2.48
CA ASN A 129 -13.47 8.26 2.25
C ASN A 129 -12.33 8.39 1.24
N ILE A 130 -12.05 7.32 0.50
CA ILE A 130 -11.14 7.33 -0.64
C ILE A 130 -11.94 7.64 -1.91
N SER A 131 -11.41 8.51 -2.76
CA SER A 131 -11.97 8.80 -4.07
C SER A 131 -10.88 8.81 -5.14
N ILE A 132 -11.27 8.55 -6.38
CA ILE A 132 -10.38 8.68 -7.55
C ILE A 132 -10.32 10.17 -7.91
N SER A 133 -9.11 10.73 -7.91
CA SER A 133 -8.89 12.13 -8.31
C SER A 133 -8.90 12.23 -9.82
N THR A 134 -9.83 13.00 -10.39
CA THR A 134 -10.03 13.15 -11.84
C THR A 134 -9.67 14.53 -12.38
N SER A 135 -9.33 15.47 -11.50
CA SER A 135 -9.03 16.86 -11.85
C SER A 135 -7.82 17.39 -11.08
N GLY A 136 -7.04 18.27 -11.74
CA GLY A 136 -5.86 18.91 -11.18
C GLY A 136 -4.56 18.15 -11.44
N THR A 137 -3.43 18.74 -11.02
CA THR A 137 -2.08 18.21 -11.26
C THR A 137 -1.89 16.82 -10.65
N GLY A 138 -1.34 15.87 -11.41
CA GLY A 138 -1.15 14.50 -10.91
C GLY A 138 -2.45 13.71 -10.72
N SER A 139 -3.59 14.14 -11.29
CA SER A 139 -4.84 13.36 -11.28
C SER A 139 -4.76 12.13 -12.18
N THR A 140 -5.73 11.22 -12.03
CA THR A 140 -5.91 10.07 -12.91
C THR A 140 -5.97 10.52 -14.36
N ASN A 141 -5.19 9.91 -15.24
CA ASN A 141 -5.13 10.25 -16.67
C ASN A 141 -5.66 9.12 -17.56
N VAL A 142 -6.27 8.09 -16.97
CA VAL A 142 -6.98 7.04 -17.68
C VAL A 142 -8.42 7.51 -17.88
N ASN A 143 -8.89 7.51 -19.13
CA ASN A 143 -10.28 7.85 -19.43
C ASN A 143 -11.20 6.69 -19.03
N PRO A 144 -12.25 6.93 -18.22
CA PRO A 144 -13.17 5.88 -17.82
C PRO A 144 -14.11 5.51 -18.98
N VAL A 145 -14.35 4.21 -19.15
CA VAL A 145 -15.38 3.67 -20.06
C VAL A 145 -16.56 3.22 -19.21
N SER A 146 -17.71 3.89 -19.36
CA SER A 146 -18.90 3.67 -18.52
C SER A 146 -18.63 3.82 -17.01
N GLY A 147 -17.80 4.81 -16.64
CA GLY A 147 -17.43 5.07 -15.24
C GLY A 147 -16.38 4.12 -14.65
N ILE A 148 -15.78 3.25 -15.49
CA ILE A 148 -14.76 2.28 -15.08
C ILE A 148 -13.42 2.65 -15.72
N TYR A 149 -12.43 2.92 -14.90
CA TYR A 149 -11.03 3.12 -15.29
C TYR A 149 -10.38 1.76 -15.51
N ARG A 150 -9.79 1.54 -16.68
CA ARG A 150 -9.27 0.22 -17.09
C ARG A 150 -7.80 0.33 -17.44
N ALA A 151 -6.99 -0.54 -16.85
CA ALA A 151 -5.61 -0.77 -17.23
C ALA A 151 -5.51 -2.19 -17.81
N ILE A 152 -5.33 -2.29 -19.12
CA ILE A 152 -5.29 -3.57 -19.85
C ILE A 152 -3.84 -3.97 -20.08
N PHE A 153 -3.46 -5.15 -19.60
CA PHE A 153 -2.16 -5.77 -19.83
C PHE A 153 -2.29 -6.89 -20.85
N ASN A 154 -1.48 -6.86 -21.90
CA ASN A 154 -1.43 -7.97 -22.85
C ASN A 154 -0.57 -9.14 -22.33
N ARG A 155 -0.41 -10.19 -23.14
CA ARG A 155 0.34 -11.41 -22.79
C ARG A 155 1.84 -11.19 -22.53
N GLN A 156 2.43 -10.11 -23.03
CA GLN A 156 3.80 -9.68 -22.72
C GLN A 156 3.86 -8.80 -21.46
N GLY A 157 2.70 -8.36 -20.95
CA GLY A 157 2.52 -7.57 -19.75
C GLY A 157 2.85 -6.09 -19.92
N CYS A 158 2.83 -5.59 -21.15
CA CYS A 158 2.79 -4.17 -21.42
C CYS A 158 1.34 -3.67 -21.37
N ILE A 159 1.17 -2.36 -21.21
CA ILE A 159 -0.15 -1.74 -21.17
C ILE A 159 -0.61 -1.37 -22.59
N VAL A 160 -1.85 -1.70 -22.91
CA VAL A 160 -2.44 -1.57 -24.24
C VAL A 160 -3.84 -0.96 -24.18
N ASP A 161 -4.33 -0.42 -25.28
CA ASP A 161 -5.68 0.17 -25.37
C ASP A 161 -6.77 -0.89 -25.67
N LYS A 162 -6.40 -2.04 -26.23
CA LYS A 162 -7.29 -3.16 -26.58
C LYS A 162 -6.70 -4.51 -26.18
N ALA A 163 -7.56 -5.51 -26.02
CA ALA A 163 -7.17 -6.84 -25.56
C ALA A 163 -6.27 -7.62 -26.55
N ASP A 164 -6.38 -7.32 -27.85
CA ASP A 164 -5.67 -7.97 -28.95
C ASP A 164 -4.43 -7.19 -29.42
N ALA A 165 -4.19 -6.00 -28.86
CA ALA A 165 -3.06 -5.16 -29.23
C ALA A 165 -1.72 -5.71 -28.70
N GLU A 166 -0.69 -5.53 -29.52
CA GLU A 166 0.70 -5.84 -29.20
C GLU A 166 1.41 -4.64 -28.55
N CYS A 167 2.52 -4.89 -27.88
CA CYS A 167 3.25 -3.81 -27.17
C CYS A 167 3.84 -2.73 -28.08
N THR A 168 4.01 -3.07 -29.35
CA THR A 168 4.56 -2.19 -30.39
C THR A 168 3.48 -1.44 -31.15
N ASP A 169 2.21 -1.82 -30.94
CA ASP A 169 1.11 -1.20 -31.64
C ASP A 169 0.94 0.24 -31.14
N THR A 170 0.70 1.14 -32.09
CA THR A 170 0.33 2.51 -31.78
C THR A 170 -1.09 2.52 -31.22
N PRO A 171 -1.31 3.02 -30.00
CA PRO A 171 -2.63 3.08 -29.40
C PRO A 171 -3.60 3.84 -30.30
N THR A 172 -4.77 3.26 -30.53
CA THR A 172 -5.83 3.84 -31.38
C THR A 172 -6.89 4.58 -30.57
N ALA A 173 -6.99 4.29 -29.27
CA ALA A 173 -7.92 4.97 -28.38
C ALA A 173 -7.49 6.44 -28.13
N ALA A 174 -8.39 7.38 -28.41
CA ALA A 174 -8.18 8.79 -28.13
C ALA A 174 -7.94 9.02 -26.63
N GLY A 175 -6.87 9.75 -26.31
CA GLY A 175 -6.46 10.01 -24.93
C GLY A 175 -5.76 8.84 -24.23
N PHE A 176 -5.34 7.80 -24.96
CA PHE A 176 -4.41 6.83 -24.40
C PHE A 176 -3.06 7.50 -24.13
N SER A 177 -2.56 7.30 -22.91
CA SER A 177 -1.25 7.79 -22.50
C SER A 177 -0.30 6.61 -22.25
N PRO A 178 0.95 6.66 -22.75
CA PRO A 178 1.96 5.62 -22.50
C PRO A 178 2.29 5.44 -21.01
N LEU A 179 2.09 6.51 -20.24
CA LEU A 179 2.04 6.46 -18.79
C LEU A 179 0.58 6.48 -18.36
N GLN A 180 0.09 5.41 -17.76
CA GLN A 180 -1.23 5.37 -17.13
C GLN A 180 -1.11 5.57 -15.63
N ARG A 181 -1.97 6.42 -15.07
CA ARG A 181 -1.95 6.83 -13.67
C ARG A 181 -3.34 6.71 -13.09
N ILE A 182 -3.43 6.03 -11.96
CA ILE A 182 -4.61 6.01 -11.09
C ILE A 182 -4.24 6.75 -9.81
N THR A 183 -4.93 7.86 -9.55
CA THR A 183 -4.67 8.74 -8.40
C THR A 183 -5.80 8.62 -7.39
N LEU A 184 -5.45 8.33 -6.14
CA LEU A 184 -6.35 8.31 -5.01
C LEU A 184 -6.16 9.56 -4.15
N GLN A 185 -7.26 10.03 -3.59
CA GLN A 185 -7.29 11.13 -2.62
C GLN A 185 -8.25 10.76 -1.48
N HIS A 186 -8.02 11.34 -0.29
CA HIS A 186 -8.89 11.15 0.87
C HIS A 186 -9.64 12.45 1.17
N SER A 187 -10.96 12.38 1.40
CA SER A 187 -11.82 13.57 1.55
C SER A 187 -11.39 14.52 2.68
N GLN A 188 -10.79 13.97 3.73
CA GLN A 188 -10.37 14.71 4.94
C GLN A 188 -8.87 15.09 4.97
N LEU A 189 -8.08 14.81 3.93
CA LEU A 189 -6.63 15.09 3.91
C LEU A 189 -6.22 16.25 2.99
N GLY A 190 -7.19 17.00 2.46
CA GLY A 190 -6.94 18.15 1.58
C GLY A 190 -6.19 17.74 0.31
N PRO A 191 -4.99 18.30 0.02
CA PRO A 191 -4.26 18.06 -1.22
C PRO A 191 -3.47 16.74 -1.25
N ALA A 192 -3.50 15.94 -0.18
CA ALA A 192 -2.75 14.69 -0.12
C ALA A 192 -3.24 13.70 -1.20
N ARG A 193 -2.30 13.23 -2.01
CA ARG A 193 -2.55 12.29 -3.12
C ARG A 193 -1.60 11.09 -3.02
N LYS A 194 -2.08 9.94 -3.45
CA LYS A 194 -1.26 8.73 -3.63
C LYS A 194 -1.62 8.10 -4.97
N CYS A 195 -0.62 7.77 -5.77
CA CYS A 195 -0.83 7.35 -7.15
C CYS A 195 -0.14 6.04 -7.46
N ALA A 196 -0.76 5.24 -8.31
CA ALA A 196 -0.12 4.09 -8.96
C ALA A 196 0.05 4.42 -10.45
N LEU A 197 1.26 4.21 -10.95
CA LEU A 197 1.72 4.55 -12.29
C LEU A 197 2.10 3.26 -13.01
N VAL A 198 1.71 3.13 -14.27
CA VAL A 198 2.15 2.05 -15.16
C VAL A 198 2.76 2.68 -16.40
N MET A 199 3.99 2.28 -16.72
CA MET A 199 4.74 2.83 -17.84
C MET A 199 5.01 1.77 -18.91
N VAL A 200 4.80 2.14 -20.17
CA VAL A 200 5.30 1.41 -21.35
C VAL A 200 6.83 1.54 -21.49
N PRO A 201 7.50 0.66 -22.25
CA PRO A 201 6.97 -0.54 -22.92
C PRO A 201 6.91 -1.79 -22.03
N LEU A 202 7.60 -1.80 -20.89
CA LEU A 202 7.73 -3.00 -20.06
C LEU A 202 6.55 -3.23 -19.09
N GLY A 203 5.62 -2.27 -18.99
CA GLY A 203 4.54 -2.30 -18.00
C GLY A 203 5.08 -2.14 -16.58
N ALA A 204 6.09 -1.28 -16.38
CA ALA A 204 6.69 -1.07 -15.07
C ALA A 204 5.71 -0.33 -14.16
N ILE A 205 5.45 -0.89 -12.97
CA ILE A 205 4.49 -0.35 -12.01
C ILE A 205 5.26 0.37 -10.90
N LYS A 206 4.96 1.66 -10.70
CA LYS A 206 5.53 2.49 -9.65
C LYS A 206 4.42 3.11 -8.79
N THR A 207 4.77 3.49 -7.57
CA THR A 207 3.90 4.24 -6.67
C THR A 207 4.51 5.62 -6.39
N ALA A 208 3.69 6.64 -6.33
CA ALA A 208 4.10 8.03 -6.10
C ALA A 208 3.20 8.71 -5.06
N GLU A 209 3.71 9.80 -4.47
CA GLU A 209 3.07 10.52 -3.38
C GLU A 209 3.00 12.02 -3.68
N ASP A 210 1.88 12.66 -3.35
CA ASP A 210 1.65 14.09 -3.60
C ASP A 210 1.49 14.44 -5.09
N ALA A 211 0.86 15.60 -5.33
CA ALA A 211 0.49 16.03 -6.68
C ALA A 211 1.69 16.10 -7.63
N ALA A 212 2.82 16.65 -7.17
CA ALA A 212 4.01 16.82 -8.00
C ALA A 212 4.58 15.47 -8.42
N THR A 213 4.89 14.56 -7.50
CA THR A 213 5.51 13.28 -7.89
C THR A 213 4.56 12.33 -8.60
N CYS A 214 3.25 12.46 -8.36
CA CYS A 214 2.25 11.81 -9.18
C CYS A 214 2.26 12.33 -10.62
N ASP A 215 2.57 13.62 -10.82
CA ASP A 215 2.65 14.22 -12.16
C ASP A 215 3.98 13.96 -12.87
N LEU A 216 5.04 13.71 -12.10
CA LEU A 216 6.34 13.37 -12.63
C LEU A 216 6.30 12.00 -13.31
N ASN A 217 6.63 12.03 -14.60
CA ASN A 217 7.16 10.90 -15.33
C ASN A 217 8.61 10.68 -14.84
N PRO A 218 8.93 9.58 -14.12
CA PRO A 218 10.33 9.23 -13.88
C PRO A 218 11.00 8.65 -15.12
#